data_AF-A0A822E7G8-F1
#
_entry.id   AF-A0A822E7G8-F1
#
_cell.length_a   1.000
_cell.length_b   1.000
_cell.length_c   1.000
_cell.angle_alpha   90.00
_cell.angle_beta   90.00
_cell.angle_gamma   90.00
#
_symmetry.space_group_name_H-M   'P 1'
#
loop_
_entity.id
_entity.type
_entity.pdbx_description
1 polymer ?
#
loop_
_entity_poly.entity_id
_entity_poly.type
_entity_poly.pdbx_seq_one_letter_code
_entity_poly.pdbx_strand_id
1 'polypeptide(L)'
;RIMRCCREDGLILKPDRPITMVDSLIADWAENNGDIQGELYSTQTTINNQTFYIIFASSMRKDYLIYPSMIKAQSGIIWSYENSTDISIFDDTHPLYISSNKCNNSSFCLWHISPLWQFNDVHHTQYAFMGELNKWTSVSRQRINSIDINFDQGQTAITIEGSLGEIT
;
A
#
# COMPACT_ATOMS: atom_id res chain seq x y z
N ARG A 1 1.45 15.65 12.59
CA ARG A 1 1.36 14.40 11.79
C ARG A 1 0.01 14.23 11.09
N ILE A 2 -1.09 14.81 11.60
CA ILE A 2 -2.43 14.69 10.99
C ILE A 2 -2.50 15.14 9.53
N MET A 3 -1.72 16.14 9.11
CA MET A 3 -1.68 16.58 7.71
C MET A 3 -1.19 15.52 6.71
N ARG A 4 -0.70 14.36 7.17
CA ARG A 4 -0.38 13.22 6.30
C ARG A 4 -1.60 12.40 5.91
N CYS A 5 -2.71 12.50 6.62
CA CYS A 5 -3.97 11.88 6.20
C CYS A 5 -4.86 12.83 5.38
N CYS A 6 -4.46 14.10 5.23
CA CYS A 6 -5.25 15.11 4.57
C CYS A 6 -4.54 15.67 3.33
N ARG A 7 -5.33 16.16 2.37
CA ARG A 7 -4.90 17.16 1.40
C ARG A 7 -4.60 18.50 2.09
N GLU A 8 -4.01 19.43 1.34
CA GLU A 8 -3.70 20.77 1.88
C GLU A 8 -4.94 21.54 2.34
N ASP A 9 -6.08 21.33 1.68
CA ASP A 9 -7.39 21.88 2.03
C ASP A 9 -8.05 21.23 3.27
N GLY A 10 -7.39 20.24 3.89
CA GLY A 10 -7.88 19.53 5.06
C GLY A 10 -8.78 18.33 4.75
N LEU A 11 -9.09 18.04 3.48
CA LEU A 11 -9.87 16.86 3.10
C LEU A 11 -9.10 15.58 3.45
N ILE A 12 -9.71 14.71 4.27
CA ILE A 12 -9.11 13.42 4.62
C ILE A 12 -9.11 12.49 3.40
N LEU A 13 -7.92 12.03 3.04
CA LEU A 13 -7.67 11.02 2.02
C LEU A 13 -7.92 9.63 2.59
N LYS A 14 -9.00 9.00 2.15
CA LYS A 14 -9.35 7.64 2.55
C LYS A 14 -9.09 6.62 1.44
N PRO A 15 -8.77 5.37 1.83
CA PRO A 15 -8.89 4.22 0.94
C PRO A 15 -10.35 3.98 0.51
N ASP A 16 -10.57 3.10 -0.47
CA ASP A 16 -11.93 2.76 -0.90
C ASP A 16 -12.61 1.70 -0.03
N ARG A 17 -11.81 0.86 0.64
CA ARG A 17 -12.27 -0.13 1.62
C ARG A 17 -11.88 0.29 3.03
N PRO A 18 -12.66 -0.08 4.05
CA PRO A 18 -12.22 0.08 5.43
C PRO A 18 -10.93 -0.71 5.67
N ILE A 19 -10.14 -0.27 6.63
CA ILE A 19 -9.00 -1.04 7.12
C ILE A 19 -9.50 -2.24 7.93
N THR A 20 -9.09 -3.44 7.55
CA THR A 20 -9.52 -4.70 8.17
C THR A 20 -8.32 -5.50 8.60
N MET A 21 -8.48 -6.27 9.68
CA MET A 21 -7.44 -7.19 10.15
C MET A 21 -7.22 -8.28 9.09
N VAL A 22 -5.97 -8.72 8.95
CA VAL A 22 -5.63 -9.80 8.00
C VAL A 22 -6.23 -11.12 8.47
N ASP A 23 -6.87 -11.86 7.56
CA ASP A 23 -7.64 -13.08 7.84
C ASP A 23 -6.81 -14.12 8.64
N SER A 24 -5.50 -14.22 8.39
CA SER A 24 -4.61 -15.16 9.08
C SER A 24 -4.43 -14.84 10.57
N LEU A 25 -4.44 -13.56 10.98
CA LEU A 25 -4.42 -13.20 12.41
C LEU A 25 -5.76 -13.49 13.07
N ILE A 26 -6.87 -13.24 12.37
CA ILE A 26 -8.21 -13.56 12.88
C ILE A 26 -8.32 -15.07 13.11
N ALA A 27 -7.85 -15.88 12.16
CA ALA A 27 -7.83 -17.34 12.28
C ALA A 27 -6.95 -17.79 13.46
N ASP A 28 -5.75 -17.22 13.61
CA ASP A 28 -4.87 -17.53 14.74
C ASP A 28 -5.48 -17.15 16.10
N TRP A 29 -6.18 -16.03 16.18
CA TRP A 29 -6.91 -15.63 17.39
C TRP A 29 -8.03 -16.61 17.73
N ALA A 30 -8.72 -17.14 16.73
CA ALA A 30 -9.79 -18.10 16.91
C ALA A 30 -9.29 -19.52 17.27
N GLU A 31 -8.22 -19.99 16.63
CA GLU A 31 -7.76 -21.39 16.74
C GLU A 31 -6.64 -21.59 17.76
N ASN A 32 -5.72 -20.64 17.88
CA ASN A 32 -4.48 -20.78 18.68
C ASN A 32 -4.45 -19.86 19.91
N ASN A 33 -5.60 -19.27 20.28
CA ASN A 33 -5.70 -18.27 21.35
C ASN A 33 -4.81 -17.04 21.10
N GLY A 34 -4.55 -16.75 19.81
CA GLY A 34 -3.68 -15.67 19.36
C GLY A 34 -2.24 -15.90 19.77
N ASP A 35 -1.54 -16.86 19.18
CA ASP A 35 -0.09 -17.02 19.39
C ASP A 35 0.71 -15.99 18.55
N ILE A 36 0.16 -15.60 17.41
CA ILE A 36 0.55 -14.45 16.58
C ILE A 36 -0.20 -13.23 17.11
N GLN A 37 0.36 -12.61 18.14
CA GLN A 37 -0.22 -11.41 18.75
C GLN A 37 0.35 -10.16 18.10
N GLY A 38 -0.55 -9.25 17.74
CA GLY A 38 -0.19 -7.98 17.11
C GLY A 38 -1.40 -7.33 16.46
N GLU A 39 -1.17 -6.16 15.92
CA GLU A 39 -2.15 -5.36 15.21
C GLU A 39 -1.72 -5.27 13.75
N LEU A 40 -2.19 -6.20 12.93
CA LEU A 40 -1.89 -6.23 11.50
C LEU A 40 -3.15 -6.07 10.67
N TYR A 41 -3.16 -5.03 9.85
CA TYR A 41 -4.30 -4.65 9.06
C TYR A 41 -3.92 -4.34 7.62
N SER A 42 -4.88 -4.51 6.73
CA SER A 42 -4.77 -4.13 5.33
C SER A 42 -5.98 -3.34 4.86
N THR A 43 -5.76 -2.50 3.86
CA THR A 43 -6.82 -1.84 3.10
C THR A 43 -6.38 -1.69 1.65
N GLN A 44 -7.28 -1.24 0.80
CA GLN A 44 -7.01 -1.04 -0.62
C GLN A 44 -7.67 0.24 -1.16
N THR A 45 -7.19 0.65 -2.33
CA THR A 45 -7.84 1.62 -3.20
C THR A 45 -7.81 1.08 -4.62
N THR A 46 -8.96 1.07 -5.28
CA THR A 46 -9.09 0.66 -6.68
C THR A 46 -9.30 1.89 -7.55
N ILE A 47 -8.39 2.12 -8.50
CA ILE A 47 -8.50 3.15 -9.54
C ILE A 47 -8.63 2.43 -10.89
N ASN A 48 -9.71 2.67 -11.63
CA ASN A 48 -10.07 1.90 -12.82
C ASN A 48 -10.11 0.38 -12.49
N ASN A 49 -9.12 -0.39 -12.95
CA ASN A 49 -8.95 -1.82 -12.67
C ASN A 49 -7.62 -2.15 -11.95
N GLN A 50 -7.02 -1.13 -11.33
CA GLN A 50 -5.73 -1.22 -10.65
C GLN A 50 -5.95 -1.09 -9.16
N THR A 51 -5.46 -2.06 -8.39
CA THR A 51 -5.65 -2.09 -6.93
C THR A 51 -4.34 -1.83 -6.22
N PHE A 52 -4.33 -0.80 -5.38
CA PHE A 52 -3.24 -0.40 -4.52
C PHE A 52 -3.58 -0.83 -3.10
N TYR A 53 -2.59 -1.31 -2.36
CA TYR A 53 -2.81 -1.80 -0.99
C TYR A 53 -2.00 -1.01 0.01
N ILE A 54 -2.48 -1.00 1.24
CA ILE A 54 -1.78 -0.44 2.39
C ILE A 54 -1.76 -1.53 3.45
N ILE A 55 -0.59 -1.80 4.00
CA ILE A 55 -0.40 -2.67 5.16
C ILE A 55 0.00 -1.80 6.34
N PHE A 56 -0.72 -1.92 7.44
CA PHE A 56 -0.43 -1.25 8.71
C PHE A 56 -0.16 -2.30 9.78
N ALA A 57 0.96 -2.15 10.49
CA ALA A 57 1.32 -3.02 11.60
C ALA A 57 1.71 -2.20 12.84
N SER A 58 1.20 -2.61 13.99
CA SER A 58 1.60 -2.10 15.30
C SER A 58 1.59 -3.22 16.33
N SER A 59 2.16 -2.97 17.51
CA SER A 59 2.01 -3.84 18.67
C SER A 59 2.36 -5.32 18.43
N MET A 60 3.21 -5.61 17.43
CA MET A 60 3.56 -6.97 17.03
C MET A 60 4.41 -7.60 18.14
N ARG A 61 4.03 -8.81 18.60
CA ARG A 61 4.75 -9.53 19.66
C ARG A 61 5.76 -10.53 19.12
N LYS A 62 5.62 -10.93 17.86
CA LYS A 62 6.53 -11.81 17.14
C LYS A 62 6.72 -11.29 15.71
N ASP A 63 7.85 -11.63 15.13
CA ASP A 63 8.09 -11.37 13.71
C ASP A 63 7.07 -12.15 12.86
N TYR A 64 6.68 -11.57 11.72
CA TYR A 64 5.65 -12.15 10.86
C TYR A 64 5.96 -11.92 9.38
N LEU A 65 5.62 -12.90 8.54
CA LEU A 65 5.72 -12.80 7.09
C LEU A 65 4.33 -12.63 6.50
N ILE A 66 4.17 -11.60 5.66
CA ILE A 66 2.94 -11.40 4.89
C ILE A 66 3.20 -11.77 3.44
N TYR A 67 2.31 -12.58 2.89
CA TYR A 67 2.28 -12.94 1.49
C TYR A 67 1.13 -12.19 0.79
N PRO A 68 1.24 -11.88 -0.52
CA PRO A 68 0.15 -11.22 -1.25
C PRO A 68 -1.20 -11.95 -1.11
N SER A 69 -1.18 -13.28 -1.15
CA SER A 69 -2.37 -14.13 -1.01
C SER A 69 -3.12 -13.92 0.31
N MET A 70 -2.45 -13.59 1.41
CA MET A 70 -3.07 -13.37 2.73
C MET A 70 -3.96 -12.13 2.77
N ILE A 71 -3.65 -11.13 1.94
CA ILE A 71 -4.42 -9.89 1.81
C ILE A 71 -5.18 -9.82 0.48
N LYS A 72 -5.24 -10.94 -0.26
CA LYS A 72 -5.86 -11.04 -1.59
C LYS A 72 -5.29 -10.00 -2.58
N ALA A 73 -4.03 -9.62 -2.40
CA ALA A 73 -3.31 -8.70 -3.26
C ALA A 73 -2.66 -9.43 -4.45
N GLN A 74 -2.46 -8.69 -5.53
CA GLN A 74 -1.60 -9.11 -6.63
C GLN A 74 -0.14 -8.82 -6.29
N SER A 75 0.77 -9.55 -6.94
CA SER A 75 2.20 -9.24 -6.89
C SER A 75 2.48 -7.84 -7.45
N GLY A 76 3.51 -7.20 -6.92
CA GLY A 76 3.87 -5.85 -7.32
C GLY A 76 5.13 -5.36 -6.63
N ILE A 77 5.19 -4.05 -6.41
CA ILE A 77 6.25 -3.45 -5.59
C ILE A 77 5.68 -3.03 -4.24
N ILE A 78 6.54 -3.06 -3.23
CA ILE A 78 6.24 -2.58 -1.89
C ILE A 78 7.30 -1.58 -1.44
N TRP A 79 6.87 -0.56 -0.69
CA TRP A 79 7.78 0.39 -0.07
C TRP A 79 7.24 0.85 1.29
N SER A 80 8.15 1.32 2.15
CA SER A 80 7.81 1.83 3.48
C SER A 80 7.49 3.31 3.43
N TYR A 81 6.54 3.75 4.26
CA TYR A 81 6.26 5.18 4.46
C TYR A 81 7.43 5.95 5.08
N GLU A 82 8.33 5.26 5.80
CA GLU A 82 9.50 5.88 6.44
C GLU A 82 10.64 6.10 5.45
N ASN A 83 10.70 5.26 4.41
CA ASN A 83 11.70 5.31 3.38
C ASN A 83 11.12 4.85 2.04
N SER A 84 10.61 5.80 1.25
CA SER A 84 10.03 5.52 -0.07
C SER A 84 11.06 5.10 -1.12
N THR A 85 12.37 5.23 -0.84
CA THR A 85 13.42 4.75 -1.75
C THR A 85 13.77 3.28 -1.55
N ASP A 86 13.36 2.69 -0.42
CA ASP A 86 13.51 1.27 -0.14
C ASP A 86 12.34 0.51 -0.76
N ILE A 87 12.49 0.23 -2.05
CA ILE A 87 11.48 -0.44 -2.88
C ILE A 87 11.94 -1.89 -3.09
N SER A 88 11.05 -2.83 -2.81
CA SER A 88 11.27 -4.25 -3.07
C SER A 88 10.11 -4.86 -3.86
N ILE A 89 10.37 -6.02 -4.46
CA ILE A 89 9.33 -6.84 -5.06
C ILE A 89 8.51 -7.46 -3.92
N PHE A 90 7.19 -7.50 -4.10
CA PHE A 90 6.26 -8.18 -3.22
C PHE A 90 5.51 -9.26 -4.00
N ASP A 91 5.90 -10.51 -3.78
CA ASP A 91 5.30 -11.69 -4.41
C ASP A 91 5.37 -12.88 -3.43
N ASP A 92 4.93 -14.06 -3.85
CA ASP A 92 4.93 -15.25 -2.98
C ASP A 92 6.35 -15.77 -2.63
N THR A 93 7.37 -15.37 -3.38
CA THR A 93 8.80 -15.67 -3.12
C THR A 93 9.51 -14.56 -2.35
N HIS A 94 8.97 -13.35 -2.38
CA HIS A 94 9.46 -12.15 -1.69
C HIS A 94 8.37 -11.59 -0.76
N PRO A 95 8.05 -12.28 0.35
CA PRO A 95 7.07 -11.79 1.31
C PRO A 95 7.57 -10.56 2.07
N LEU A 96 6.64 -9.77 2.59
CA LEU A 96 6.97 -8.68 3.49
C LEU A 96 7.32 -9.25 4.87
N TYR A 97 8.52 -8.95 5.34
CA TYR A 97 8.93 -9.26 6.71
C TYR A 97 8.62 -8.10 7.66
N ILE A 98 7.81 -8.40 8.68
CA ILE A 98 7.44 -7.49 9.75
C ILE A 98 8.22 -7.87 10.99
N SER A 99 9.07 -6.97 11.46
CA SER A 99 9.82 -7.17 12.69
C SER A 99 9.06 -6.64 13.91
N SER A 100 8.88 -7.47 14.94
CA SER A 100 8.28 -7.05 16.22
C SER A 100 9.10 -6.01 16.94
N ASN A 101 10.40 -5.94 16.68
CA ASN A 101 11.26 -4.90 17.24
C ASN A 101 11.01 -3.52 16.61
N LYS A 102 10.59 -3.48 15.33
CA LYS A 102 10.29 -2.23 14.62
C LYS A 102 8.84 -1.80 14.75
N CYS A 103 7.89 -2.74 14.71
CA CYS A 103 6.45 -2.47 14.71
C CYS A 103 5.84 -2.89 16.06
N ASN A 104 6.06 -2.08 17.09
CA ASN A 104 5.73 -2.40 18.49
C ASN A 104 4.72 -1.39 19.08
N ASN A 105 4.54 -1.41 20.41
CA ASN A 105 3.58 -0.52 21.09
C ASN A 105 3.94 0.98 20.99
N SER A 106 5.20 1.29 20.69
CA SER A 106 5.73 2.66 20.58
C SER A 106 5.92 3.14 19.14
N SER A 107 5.86 2.23 18.16
CA SER A 107 6.10 2.52 16.74
C SER A 107 5.22 1.66 15.84
N PHE A 108 4.51 2.31 14.93
CA PHE A 108 3.79 1.62 13.88
C PHE A 108 4.61 1.58 12.60
N CYS A 109 4.31 0.61 11.75
CA CYS A 109 4.85 0.48 10.42
C CYS A 109 3.72 0.58 9.40
N LEU A 110 4.01 1.21 8.27
CA LEU A 110 3.06 1.40 7.19
C LEU A 110 3.78 1.14 5.86
N TRP A 111 3.23 0.24 5.07
CA TRP A 111 3.73 -0.06 3.75
C TRP A 111 2.64 0.15 2.72
N HIS A 112 3.07 0.46 1.51
CA HIS A 112 2.22 0.66 0.36
C HIS A 112 2.62 -0.31 -0.72
N ILE A 113 1.63 -0.87 -1.41
CA ILE A 113 1.84 -1.82 -2.50
C ILE A 113 1.20 -1.25 -3.76
N SER A 114 1.94 -1.29 -4.85
CA SER A 114 1.46 -0.93 -6.18
C SER A 114 1.59 -2.09 -7.14
N PRO A 115 0.63 -2.24 -8.07
CA PRO A 115 0.79 -3.17 -9.17
C PRO A 115 2.01 -2.76 -10.01
N LEU A 116 2.70 -3.78 -10.53
CA LEU A 116 3.79 -3.61 -11.47
C LEU A 116 3.24 -3.79 -12.88
N TRP A 117 3.39 -2.76 -13.71
CA TRP A 117 2.99 -2.80 -15.11
C TRP A 117 4.21 -2.97 -15.99
N GLN A 118 3.99 -3.54 -17.18
CA GLN A 118 5.03 -3.74 -18.18
C GLN A 118 4.53 -3.21 -19.52
N PHE A 119 5.31 -2.33 -20.14
CA PHE A 119 5.02 -1.86 -21.48
C PHE A 119 5.33 -2.93 -22.54
N ASN A 120 4.68 -2.82 -23.70
CA ASN A 120 4.93 -3.67 -24.86
C ASN A 120 6.10 -3.15 -25.72
N ASP A 121 7.04 -2.44 -25.11
CA ASP A 121 8.25 -1.96 -25.78
C ASP A 121 9.30 -3.09 -25.89
N VAL A 122 10.34 -2.84 -26.69
CA VAL A 122 11.41 -3.82 -26.95
C VAL A 122 12.16 -4.21 -25.67
N HIS A 123 12.18 -3.32 -24.68
CA HIS A 123 12.88 -3.51 -23.42
C HIS A 123 12.02 -4.10 -22.30
N HIS A 124 10.72 -4.31 -22.56
CA HIS A 124 9.76 -4.76 -21.54
C HIS A 124 9.85 -3.91 -20.27
N THR A 125 9.89 -2.59 -20.45
CA THR A 125 10.08 -1.64 -19.36
C THR A 125 8.97 -1.80 -18.33
N GLN A 126 9.37 -2.10 -17.09
CA GLN A 126 8.47 -2.23 -15.97
C GLN A 126 8.41 -0.94 -15.16
N TYR A 127 7.23 -0.58 -14.69
CA TYR A 127 7.03 0.61 -13.88
C TYR A 127 5.85 0.42 -12.93
N ALA A 128 5.83 1.21 -11.88
CA ALA A 128 4.77 1.23 -10.89
C ALA A 128 4.52 2.67 -10.45
N PHE A 129 3.26 2.96 -10.13
CA PHE A 129 2.86 4.27 -9.65
C PHE A 129 2.78 4.27 -8.13
N MET A 130 3.56 5.11 -7.46
CA MET A 130 3.65 5.10 -6.00
C MET A 130 2.67 6.06 -5.32
N GLY A 131 1.98 6.94 -6.05
CA GLY A 131 1.08 7.92 -5.45
C GLY A 131 1.81 9.05 -4.70
N GLU A 132 1.15 9.60 -3.69
CA GLU A 132 1.68 10.67 -2.85
C GLU A 132 2.54 10.12 -1.70
N LEU A 133 3.85 10.06 -1.92
CA LEU A 133 4.84 9.46 -0.98
C LEU A 133 4.82 10.04 0.45
N ASN A 134 4.33 11.27 0.62
CA ASN A 134 4.28 11.95 1.92
C ASN A 134 2.97 11.72 2.70
N LYS A 135 1.99 11.01 2.11
CA LYS A 135 0.69 10.73 2.71
C LYS A 135 0.63 9.32 3.30
N TRP A 136 -0.21 9.13 4.32
CA TRP A 136 -0.48 7.79 4.84
C TRP A 136 -1.31 6.96 3.86
N THR A 137 -2.27 7.61 3.18
CA THR A 137 -3.00 7.01 2.06
C THR A 137 -2.35 7.48 0.77
N SER A 138 -1.35 6.75 0.27
CA SER A 138 -0.58 7.19 -0.91
C SER A 138 -1.43 7.29 -2.18
N VAL A 139 -2.44 6.41 -2.31
CA VAL A 139 -3.38 6.40 -3.43
C VAL A 139 -4.81 6.46 -2.89
N SER A 140 -5.56 7.49 -3.27
CA SER A 140 -6.96 7.71 -2.90
C SER A 140 -7.77 8.21 -4.08
N ARG A 141 -9.02 7.76 -4.22
CA ARG A 141 -9.97 8.26 -5.24
C ARG A 141 -10.37 9.72 -5.08
N GLN A 142 -10.07 10.34 -3.93
CA GLN A 142 -10.28 11.78 -3.70
C GLN A 142 -9.12 12.64 -4.24
N ARG A 143 -8.05 11.98 -4.72
CA ARG A 143 -6.86 12.59 -5.28
C ARG A 143 -6.60 12.12 -6.70
N ILE A 144 -6.70 10.82 -6.94
CA ILE A 144 -6.39 10.19 -8.22
C ILE A 144 -7.70 9.70 -8.80
N ASN A 145 -8.14 10.35 -9.88
CA ASN A 145 -9.43 10.12 -10.50
C ASN A 145 -9.34 9.00 -11.55
N SER A 146 -8.25 8.97 -12.33
CA SER A 146 -7.99 7.91 -13.31
C SER A 146 -6.50 7.63 -13.47
N ILE A 147 -6.19 6.39 -13.86
CA ILE A 147 -4.88 5.97 -14.36
C ILE A 147 -5.13 5.25 -15.69
N ASP A 148 -4.77 5.91 -16.78
CA ASP A 148 -4.98 5.44 -18.14
C ASP A 148 -3.64 5.04 -18.74
N ILE A 149 -3.47 3.74 -18.98
CA ILE A 149 -2.21 3.14 -19.44
C ILE A 149 -2.35 2.74 -20.91
N ASN A 150 -1.45 3.25 -21.75
CA ASN A 150 -1.25 2.79 -23.11
C ASN A 150 0.02 1.94 -23.19
N PHE A 151 -0.19 0.61 -23.16
CA PHE A 151 0.90 -0.37 -23.14
C PHE A 151 1.75 -0.35 -24.42
N ASP A 152 1.15 -0.05 -25.57
CA ASP A 152 1.81 -0.09 -26.88
C ASP A 152 2.62 1.19 -27.14
N GLN A 153 2.13 2.33 -26.65
CA GLN A 153 2.82 3.62 -26.79
C GLN A 153 3.79 3.92 -25.65
N GLY A 154 3.83 3.09 -24.60
CA GLY A 154 4.67 3.32 -23.43
C GLY A 154 4.27 4.56 -22.65
N GLN A 155 2.98 4.88 -22.60
CA GLN A 155 2.47 6.11 -22.00
C GLN A 155 1.49 5.81 -20.87
N THR A 156 1.56 6.61 -19.82
CA THR A 156 0.61 6.56 -18.70
C THR A 156 0.15 7.97 -18.39
N ALA A 157 -1.16 8.18 -18.42
CA ALA A 157 -1.80 9.43 -18.03
C ALA A 157 -2.48 9.24 -16.66
N ILE A 158 -2.23 10.17 -15.75
CA ILE A 158 -2.81 10.14 -14.39
C ILE A 158 -3.60 11.43 -14.21
N THR A 159 -4.89 11.31 -13.93
CA THR A 159 -5.74 12.45 -13.63
C THR A 159 -5.76 12.68 -12.14
N ILE A 160 -5.26 13.83 -11.69
CA ILE A 160 -5.14 14.20 -10.29
C ILE A 160 -6.05 15.39 -9.97
N GLU A 161 -6.72 15.35 -8.83
CA GLU A 161 -7.55 16.41 -8.28
C GLU A 161 -6.89 17.05 -7.05
N GLY A 162 -6.84 18.37 -7.01
CA GLY A 162 -6.16 19.11 -5.95
C GLY A 162 -6.62 20.54 -5.81
N SER A 163 -6.26 21.17 -4.70
CA SER A 163 -6.46 22.59 -4.51
C SER A 163 -5.48 23.41 -5.37
N LEU A 164 -5.85 24.66 -5.64
CA LEU A 164 -5.04 25.60 -6.41
C LEU A 164 -3.68 25.80 -5.71
N GLY A 165 -2.57 25.48 -6.41
CA GLY A 165 -1.21 25.52 -5.85
C GLY A 165 -0.68 24.19 -5.28
N GLU A 166 -1.53 23.16 -5.17
CA GLU A 166 -1.15 21.81 -4.67
C GLU A 166 -0.68 20.87 -5.80
N ILE A 167 -0.93 21.25 -7.06
CA ILE A 167 -0.48 20.52 -8.26
C ILE A 167 0.59 21.39 -8.92
N THR A 168 1.85 21.12 -8.60
CA THR A 168 3.05 21.69 -9.25
C THR A 168 4.00 20.58 -9.64
#